data_AF-A0A537I9L6-F1
#
_entry.id   AF-A0A537I9L6-F1
#
_cell.length_a   1.000
_cell.length_b   1.000
_cell.length_c   1.000
_cell.angle_alpha   90.00
_cell.angle_beta   90.00
_cell.angle_gamma   90.00
#
_symmetry.space_group_name_H-M   'P 1'
#
loop_
_entity.id
_entity.type
_entity.pdbx_description
1 polymer ?
#
loop_
_entity_poly.entity_id
_entity_poly.type
_entity_poly.pdbx_seq_one_letter_code
_entity_poly.pdbx_strand_id
1 'polypeptide(L)'
;MTTTYDEIQQAWKRELQNSELQPLRQGFFKDLASYIKRLKEAQRNLDPKSLKAIVMEEEAKRLEQLLTQLVDRRLEKLWTHANKDQST
;
A
#
# COMPACT_ATOMS: atom_id res chain seq x y z
N MET A 1 2.30 -17.55 12.54
CA MET A 1 1.38 -16.40 12.66
C MET A 1 1.84 -15.33 11.67
N THR A 2 1.37 -15.40 10.44
CA THR A 2 1.82 -14.59 9.28
C THR A 2 0.59 -14.25 8.44
N THR A 3 -0.43 -13.65 9.05
CA THR A 3 -1.78 -13.63 8.46
C THR A 3 -2.19 -12.29 7.84
N THR A 4 -1.65 -11.14 8.27
CA THR A 4 -2.14 -9.83 7.78
C THR A 4 -1.26 -9.23 6.67
N TYR A 5 0.06 -9.35 6.79
CA TYR A 5 0.98 -8.75 5.81
C TYR A 5 0.97 -9.49 4.46
N ASP A 6 0.88 -10.82 4.50
CA ASP A 6 0.82 -11.65 3.28
C ASP A 6 -0.50 -11.43 2.53
N GLU A 7 -1.63 -11.31 3.24
CA GLU A 7 -2.92 -10.91 2.64
C GLU A 7 -2.83 -9.53 1.98
N ILE A 8 -2.22 -8.55 2.65
CA ILE A 8 -2.03 -7.20 2.11
C ILE A 8 -1.15 -7.23 0.86
N GLN A 9 -0.03 -7.96 0.89
CA GLN A 9 0.88 -8.08 -0.25
C GLN A 9 0.24 -8.84 -1.42
N GLN A 10 -0.55 -9.89 -1.16
CA GLN A 10 -1.26 -10.60 -2.22
C GLN A 10 -2.35 -9.73 -2.86
N ALA A 11 -3.13 -9.02 -2.04
CA ALA A 11 -4.13 -8.07 -2.53
C ALA A 11 -3.48 -6.97 -3.39
N TRP A 12 -2.33 -6.45 -2.93
CA TRP A 12 -1.52 -5.52 -3.71
C TRP A 12 -1.10 -6.13 -5.05
N LYS A 13 -0.44 -7.29 -5.02
CA LYS A 13 0.12 -7.92 -6.21
C LYS A 13 -0.96 -8.17 -7.26
N ARG A 14 -2.17 -8.53 -6.84
CA ARG A 14 -3.35 -8.66 -7.71
C ARG A 14 -3.80 -7.33 -8.30
N GLU A 15 -3.80 -6.25 -7.53
CA GLU A 15 -4.15 -4.90 -8.01
C GLU A 15 -3.11 -4.35 -9.01
N LEU A 16 -1.83 -4.72 -8.86
CA LEU A 16 -0.75 -4.32 -9.75
C LEU A 16 -0.73 -5.14 -11.05
N GLN A 17 -1.03 -6.44 -10.97
CA GLN A 17 -1.04 -7.35 -12.13
C GLN A 17 -2.31 -7.23 -12.99
N ASN A 18 -3.42 -6.79 -12.43
CA ASN A 18 -4.67 -6.64 -13.18
C ASN A 18 -4.88 -5.19 -13.62
N SER A 19 -5.25 -5.01 -14.90
CA SER A 19 -5.57 -3.70 -15.47
C SER A 19 -6.95 -3.18 -15.05
N GLU A 20 -7.84 -4.05 -14.56
CA GLU A 20 -9.16 -3.65 -14.05
C GLU A 20 -9.09 -3.17 -12.59
N LEU A 21 -10.10 -2.40 -12.15
CA LEU A 21 -10.21 -1.93 -10.78
C LEU A 21 -10.67 -3.10 -9.91
N GLN A 22 -9.75 -3.75 -9.18
CA GLN A 22 -10.16 -4.85 -8.31
C GLN A 22 -10.94 -4.31 -7.09
N PRO A 23 -11.96 -5.05 -6.62
CA PRO A 23 -12.66 -4.71 -5.40
C PRO A 23 -11.67 -4.82 -4.23
N LEU A 24 -11.28 -3.67 -3.68
CA LEU A 24 -10.45 -3.62 -2.49
C LEU A 24 -11.31 -3.94 -1.28
N ARG A 25 -10.77 -4.72 -0.34
CA ARG A 25 -11.46 -4.97 0.93
C ARG A 25 -11.71 -3.66 1.64
N GLN A 26 -12.93 -3.47 2.14
CA GLN A 26 -13.27 -2.30 2.93
C GLN A 26 -12.37 -2.25 4.17
N GLY A 27 -11.59 -1.17 4.32
CA GLY A 27 -10.59 -1.06 5.39
C GLY A 27 -9.14 -1.35 4.98
N PHE A 28 -8.85 -1.76 3.76
CA PHE A 28 -7.47 -2.04 3.31
C PHE A 28 -6.49 -0.89 3.61
N PHE A 29 -6.84 0.35 3.24
CA PHE A 29 -6.01 1.52 3.54
C PHE A 29 -5.87 1.78 5.04
N LYS A 30 -6.88 1.42 5.84
CA LYS A 30 -6.87 1.57 7.31
C LYS A 30 -5.91 0.57 7.95
N ASP A 31 -5.94 -0.69 7.51
CA ASP A 31 -4.98 -1.72 7.95
C ASP A 31 -3.55 -1.35 7.54
N LEU A 32 -3.37 -0.85 6.31
CA LEU A 32 -2.07 -0.47 5.78
C LEU A 32 -1.50 0.76 6.50
N ALA A 33 -2.34 1.78 6.77
CA ALA A 33 -1.97 2.92 7.60
C ALA A 33 -1.61 2.50 9.04
N SER A 34 -2.37 1.55 9.62
CA SER A 34 -2.07 1.00 10.95
C SER A 34 -0.76 0.23 10.97
N TYR A 35 -0.43 -0.49 9.89
CA TYR A 35 0.84 -1.19 9.74
C TYR A 35 2.03 -0.22 9.65
N ILE A 36 1.93 0.82 8.81
CA ILE A 36 2.95 1.87 8.70
C ILE A 36 3.13 2.59 10.04
N LYS A 37 2.03 2.86 10.75
CA LYS A 37 2.10 3.47 12.08
C LYS A 37 2.88 2.60 13.05
N ARG A 38 2.59 1.28 13.10
CA ARG A 38 3.34 0.32 13.93
C ARG A 38 4.82 0.23 13.55
N LEU A 39 5.15 0.31 12.25
CA LEU A 39 6.54 0.37 11.78
C LEU A 39 7.25 1.64 12.27
N LYS A 40 6.61 2.81 12.12
CA LYS A 40 7.16 4.09 12.62
C LYS A 40 7.31 4.10 14.15
N GLU A 41 6.35 3.52 14.88
CA GLU A 41 6.43 3.36 16.35
C GLU A 41 7.55 2.40 16.78
N ALA A 42 7.73 1.27 16.08
CA ALA A 42 8.82 0.34 16.33
C ALA A 42 10.19 0.99 16.04
N GLN A 43 10.28 1.80 14.99
CA GLN A 43 11.48 2.53 14.61
C GLN A 43 11.85 3.60 15.65
N ARG A 44 10.88 4.29 16.25
CA ARG A 44 11.12 5.31 17.31
C ARG A 44 11.81 4.74 18.54
N ASN A 45 11.63 3.45 18.82
CA ASN A 45 12.26 2.74 19.93
C ASN A 45 13.59 2.05 19.55
N LEU A 46 13.98 2.07 18.27
CA LEU A 46 15.22 1.49 17.76
C LEU A 46 16.31 2.56 17.68
N ASP A 47 17.55 2.16 17.96
CA ASP A 47 18.70 3.05 17.78
C ASP A 47 18.86 3.36 16.27
N PRO A 48 18.86 4.64 15.88
CA PRO A 48 18.90 5.05 14.46
C PRO A 48 20.21 4.70 13.75
N LYS A 49 21.28 4.32 14.47
CA LYS A 49 22.53 3.83 13.88
C LYS A 49 22.55 2.31 13.71
N SER A 50 21.53 1.61 14.18
CA SER A 50 21.42 0.17 13.96
C SER A 50 21.07 -0.13 12.50
N LEU A 51 21.73 -1.15 11.92
CA LEU A 51 21.41 -1.65 10.59
C LEU A 51 19.92 -1.97 10.43
N LYS A 52 19.29 -2.44 11.52
CA LYS A 52 17.85 -2.75 11.57
C LYS A 52 16.98 -1.50 11.40
N ALA A 53 17.37 -0.37 11.97
CA ALA A 53 16.63 0.89 11.84
C ALA A 53 16.72 1.44 10.42
N ILE A 54 17.90 1.36 9.79
CA ILE A 54 18.11 1.79 8.40
C ILE A 54 17.26 0.93 7.44
N VAL A 55 17.32 -0.40 7.59
CA VAL A 55 16.53 -1.32 6.75
C VAL A 55 15.03 -1.08 6.92
N MET A 56 14.55 -0.91 8.15
CA MET A 56 13.14 -0.62 8.42
C MET A 56 12.70 0.74 7.84
N GLU A 57 13.55 1.76 7.90
CA GLU A 57 13.25 3.06 7.28
C GLU A 57 13.13 2.94 5.76
N GLU A 58 14.03 2.18 5.14
CA GLU A 58 14.01 1.97 3.70
C GLU A 58 12.77 1.18 3.25
N GLU A 59 12.36 0.16 4.02
CA GLU A 59 11.10 -0.55 3.82
C GLU A 59 9.88 0.37 3.96
N ALA A 60 9.86 1.24 4.97
CA ALA A 60 8.77 2.19 5.19
C ALA A 60 8.66 3.19 4.02
N LYS A 61 9.77 3.75 3.56
CA LYS A 61 9.81 4.63 2.38
C LYS A 61 9.34 3.93 1.12
N ARG A 62 9.78 2.69 0.87
CA ARG A 62 9.32 1.89 -0.27
C ARG A 62 7.82 1.63 -0.20
N LEU A 63 7.29 1.31 0.99
CA LEU A 63 5.86 1.13 1.21
C LEU A 63 5.07 2.42 0.95
N GLU A 64 5.55 3.57 1.41
CA GLU A 64 4.92 4.87 1.14
C GLU A 64 4.90 5.20 -0.36
N GLN A 65 6.03 5.01 -1.07
CA GLN A 65 6.10 5.23 -2.53
C GLN A 65 5.17 4.30 -3.31
N LEU A 66 5.14 3.03 -2.90
CA LEU A 66 4.28 2.03 -3.50
C LEU A 66 2.80 2.41 -3.27
N LEU A 67 2.43 2.88 -2.08
CA LEU A 67 1.07 3.33 -1.73
C LEU A 67 0.60 4.46 -2.63
N THR A 68 1.44 5.48 -2.81
CA THR A 68 1.15 6.61 -3.69
C THR A 68 0.86 6.12 -5.11
N GLN A 69 1.73 5.26 -5.65
CA GLN A 69 1.51 4.67 -6.98
C GLN A 69 0.21 3.87 -7.07
N LEU A 70 -0.17 3.14 -6.03
CA LEU A 70 -1.42 2.38 -6.00
C LEU A 70 -2.64 3.30 -6.04
N VAL A 71 -2.62 4.38 -5.25
CA VAL A 71 -3.71 5.37 -5.22
C VAL A 71 -3.81 6.10 -6.55
N ASP A 72 -2.69 6.60 -7.09
CA ASP A 72 -2.63 7.24 -8.40
C ASP A 72 -3.19 6.32 -9.50
N ARG A 73 -2.76 5.05 -9.55
CA ARG A 73 -3.23 4.09 -10.55
C ARG A 73 -4.72 3.80 -10.42
N ARG A 74 -5.25 3.69 -9.19
CA ARG A 74 -6.71 3.54 -8.98
C ARG A 74 -7.46 4.77 -9.45
N LEU A 75 -6.94 5.96 -9.16
CA LEU A 75 -7.57 7.22 -9.53
C LEU A 75 -7.60 7.40 -11.05
N GLU A 76 -6.49 7.07 -11.72
CA GLU A 76 -6.35 7.07 -13.18
C GLU A 76 -7.33 6.08 -13.84
N LYS A 77 -7.46 4.85 -13.29
CA LYS A 77 -8.43 3.86 -13.75
C LYS A 77 -9.88 4.33 -13.53
N LEU A 78 -10.20 4.92 -12.38
CA LEU A 78 -11.53 5.48 -12.09
C LEU A 78 -11.88 6.61 -13.07
N TRP A 79 -10.95 7.52 -13.32
CA TRP A 79 -11.12 8.60 -14.29
C TRP A 79 -11.34 8.06 -15.71
N THR A 80 -10.54 7.08 -16.12
CA THR A 80 -10.66 6.45 -17.44
C THR A 80 -12.00 5.73 -17.61
N HIS A 81 -12.47 5.04 -16.57
CA HIS A 81 -13.76 4.36 -16.58
C HIS A 81 -14.93 5.36 -16.59
N ALA A 82 -14.88 6.39 -15.73
CA ALA A 82 -15.90 7.44 -15.67
C ALA A 82 -16.04 8.23 -16.99
N ASN A 83 -14.94 8.43 -17.72
CA ASN A 83 -14.97 9.13 -19.01
C ASN A 83 -15.48 8.24 -20.15
N LYS A 84 -15.42 6.91 -20.00
CA LYS A 84 -15.96 5.93 -20.96
C LYS A 84 -17.49 5.83 -20.87
N ASP A 85 -18.05 5.93 -19.66
CA ASP A 85 -19.50 5.94 -19.43
C ASP A 85 -20.20 7.23 -19.91
N GLN A 86 -19.51 8.38 -19.97
CA GLN A 86 -20.11 9.64 -20.47
C GLN A 86 -20.22 9.73 -22.00
N SER A 87 -19.66 8.77 -22.74
CA SER A 87 -19.67 8.77 -24.22
C SER A 87 -20.68 7.78 -24.82
N THR A 88 -21.64 7.25 -24.03
CA THR A 88 -22.69 6.33 -24.52
C THR A 88 -24.08 6.90 -24.27
#